data_AF-A0A7J2KEP3-F1
#
_entry.id   AF-A0A7J2KEP3-F1
#
_cell.length_a   1.000
_cell.length_b   1.000
_cell.length_c   1.000
_cell.angle_alpha   90.00
_cell.angle_beta   90.00
_cell.angle_gamma   90.00
#
_symmetry.space_group_name_H-M   'P 1'
#
loop_
_entity.id
_entity.type
_entity.pdbx_description
1 polymer ?
#
loop_
_entity_poly.entity_id
_entity_poly.type
_entity_poly.pdbx_seq_one_letter_code
_entity_poly.pdbx_strand_id
1 'polypeptide(L)'
;MVTLFSKPAYILKEEIISESVSIVDLVCKLYERIRKLDPIINAFITLRSEDEVINEAERKEKEVKKGKAKGLLFGIPIAVKDNISTKGIRTTCGSKILENYVPPYDASVIKFLKDEGAIIIGKTNMDEFAMGSSTETSYFGPTRNPWDLERVPGGSSGGSAAALAAGLAPIALGSDTGGSVRCPAAFTATVGLKPTYGLVSRY
;
A
#
# COMPACT_ATOMS: atom_id res chain seq x y z
N MET A 1 16.26 9.25 16.71
CA MET A 1 16.46 8.05 15.87
C MET A 1 15.38 8.04 14.81
N VAL A 2 15.76 8.03 13.53
CA VAL A 2 14.82 7.81 12.41
C VAL A 2 14.28 6.39 12.56
N THR A 3 12.97 6.24 12.80
CA THR A 3 12.36 4.91 12.89
C THR A 3 12.35 4.28 11.49
N LEU A 4 12.42 2.95 11.40
CA LEU A 4 12.38 2.20 10.13
C LEU A 4 11.23 2.66 9.21
N PHE A 5 10.10 3.05 9.82
CA PHE A 5 8.87 3.49 9.15
C PHE A 5 8.93 4.91 8.57
N SER A 6 9.97 5.68 8.86
CA SER A 6 10.16 7.06 8.37
C SER A 6 11.23 7.16 7.29
N LYS A 7 11.90 6.05 6.95
CA LYS A 7 12.90 6.03 5.88
C LYS A 7 12.23 6.00 4.50
N PRO A 8 12.70 6.81 3.54
CA PRO A 8 12.27 6.66 2.15
C PRO A 8 12.57 5.27 1.60
N ALA A 9 11.71 4.76 0.73
CA ALA A 9 11.85 3.43 0.17
C ALA A 9 13.18 3.18 -0.57
N TYR A 10 13.75 4.21 -1.21
CA TYR A 10 15.04 4.05 -1.89
C TYR A 10 16.19 3.78 -0.90
N ILE A 11 16.17 4.43 0.27
CA ILE A 11 17.12 4.17 1.36
C ILE A 11 16.90 2.76 1.92
N LEU A 12 15.64 2.37 2.17
CA LEU A 12 15.32 1.01 2.63
C LEU A 12 15.83 -0.04 1.65
N LYS A 13 15.70 0.19 0.34
CA LYS A 13 16.19 -0.71 -0.69
C LYS A 13 17.71 -0.82 -0.63
N GLU A 14 18.43 0.29 -0.51
CA GLU A 14 19.89 0.27 -0.37
C GLU A 14 20.33 -0.51 0.87
N GLU A 15 19.64 -0.31 1.99
CA GLU A 15 19.91 -0.99 3.26
C GLU A 15 19.59 -2.49 3.22
N ILE A 16 18.56 -2.89 2.48
CA ILE A 16 18.23 -4.30 2.20
C ILE A 16 19.33 -4.96 1.36
N ILE A 17 19.80 -4.28 0.31
CA ILE A 17 20.82 -4.80 -0.59
C ILE A 17 22.18 -4.92 0.11
N SER A 18 22.50 -4.01 1.03
CA SER A 18 23.71 -4.08 1.85
C SER A 18 23.59 -5.02 3.06
N GLU A 19 22.45 -5.71 3.20
CA GLU A 19 22.14 -6.60 4.32
C GLU A 19 22.13 -5.91 5.70
N SER A 20 22.08 -4.57 5.73
CA SER A 20 21.95 -3.79 6.97
C SER A 20 20.53 -3.76 7.53
N VAL A 21 19.53 -4.07 6.70
CA VAL A 21 18.12 -4.27 7.09
C VAL A 21 17.64 -5.62 6.55
N SER A 22 17.13 -6.46 7.44
CA SER A 22 16.40 -7.68 7.06
C SER A 22 15.00 -7.33 6.53
N ILE A 23 14.62 -7.95 5.41
CA ILE A 23 13.28 -7.82 4.81
C ILE A 23 12.25 -8.46 5.74
N VAL A 24 12.58 -9.60 6.35
CA VAL A 24 11.72 -10.28 7.32
C VAL A 24 11.48 -9.40 8.54
N ASP A 25 12.53 -8.84 9.13
CA ASP A 25 12.39 -7.92 10.27
C ASP A 25 11.57 -6.68 9.92
N LEU A 26 11.75 -6.13 8.71
CA LEU A 26 10.97 -4.99 8.21
C LEU A 26 9.48 -5.35 8.12
N VAL A 27 9.15 -6.52 7.53
CA VAL A 27 7.77 -7.01 7.42
C VAL A 27 7.16 -7.25 8.79
N CYS A 28 7.85 -7.95 9.70
CA CYS A 28 7.35 -8.23 11.05
C CYS A 28 7.04 -6.93 11.82
N LYS A 29 7.97 -5.96 11.78
CA LYS A 29 7.77 -4.65 12.41
C LYS A 29 6.60 -3.87 11.80
N LEU A 30 6.43 -3.96 10.48
CA LEU A 30 5.32 -3.32 9.78
C LEU A 30 3.98 -3.94 10.18
N TYR A 31 3.88 -5.26 10.20
CA TYR A 31 2.66 -5.98 10.58
C TYR A 31 2.32 -5.80 12.07
N GLU A 32 3.32 -5.74 12.95
CA GLU A 32 3.11 -5.37 14.35
C GLU A 32 2.48 -3.97 14.48
N ARG A 33 2.97 -3.02 13.67
CA ARG A 33 2.44 -1.66 13.65
C ARG A 33 1.02 -1.61 13.07
N ILE A 34 0.76 -2.33 11.98
CA ILE A 34 -0.58 -2.46 11.38
C ILE A 34 -1.57 -3.01 12.40
N ARG A 35 -1.23 -4.11 13.11
CA ARG A 35 -2.07 -4.68 14.18
C ARG A 35 -2.47 -3.68 15.26
N LYS A 36 -1.56 -2.75 15.60
CA LYS A 36 -1.81 -1.75 16.67
C LYS A 36 -2.63 -0.55 16.18
N LEU A 37 -2.39 -0.08 14.96
CA LEU A 37 -2.92 1.20 14.49
C LEU A 37 -4.09 1.07 13.52
N ASP A 38 -4.10 0.05 12.67
CA ASP A 38 -5.12 -0.09 11.63
C ASP A 38 -6.54 -0.36 12.17
N PRO A 39 -6.75 -1.04 13.33
CA PRO A 39 -8.07 -1.11 13.95
C PRO A 39 -8.67 0.27 14.31
N ILE A 40 -7.83 1.31 14.43
CA ILE A 40 -8.25 2.68 14.73
C ILE A 40 -8.37 3.49 13.42
N ILE A 41 -7.41 3.32 12.51
CA ILE A 41 -7.29 4.14 11.30
C ILE A 41 -8.16 3.61 10.15
N ASN A 42 -8.35 2.29 10.07
CA ASN A 42 -9.08 1.59 9.03
C ASN A 42 -8.56 1.91 7.61
N ALA A 43 -7.24 1.82 7.42
CA ALA A 43 -6.56 2.09 6.17
C ALA A 43 -6.57 0.89 5.20
N PHE A 44 -6.73 -0.35 5.67
CA PHE A 44 -6.76 -1.55 4.84
C PHE A 44 -8.15 -2.22 4.81
N ILE A 45 -8.59 -2.67 3.62
CA ILE A 45 -9.76 -3.55 3.44
C ILE A 45 -9.34 -5.03 3.46
N THR A 46 -8.23 -5.34 2.79
CA THR A 46 -7.70 -6.70 2.68
C THR A 46 -6.23 -6.66 2.99
N LEU A 47 -5.80 -7.19 4.11
CA LEU A 47 -4.39 -7.43 4.40
C LEU A 47 -4.04 -8.86 4.01
N ARG A 48 -2.91 -9.08 3.31
CA ARG A 48 -2.39 -10.44 3.14
C ARG A 48 -1.97 -10.99 4.50
N SER A 49 -2.03 -12.31 4.68
CA SER A 49 -1.59 -12.89 5.93
C SER A 49 -0.10 -12.59 6.16
N GLU A 50 0.26 -12.37 7.43
CA GLU A 50 1.65 -12.08 7.80
C GLU A 50 2.57 -13.23 7.36
N ASP A 51 2.14 -14.47 7.54
CA ASP A 51 2.89 -15.66 7.12
C ASP A 51 3.16 -15.69 5.61
N GLU A 52 2.19 -15.34 4.76
CA GLU A 52 2.40 -15.28 3.31
C GLU A 52 3.45 -14.25 2.92
N VAL A 53 3.44 -13.09 3.59
CA VAL A 53 4.36 -11.99 3.33
C VAL A 53 5.75 -12.27 3.89
N ILE A 54 5.86 -12.88 5.07
CA ILE A 54 7.14 -13.35 5.64
C ILE A 54 7.76 -14.42 4.74
N ASN A 55 6.98 -15.40 4.27
CA ASN A 55 7.47 -16.43 3.36
C ASN A 55 8.01 -15.83 2.04
N GLU A 56 7.41 -14.73 1.56
CA GLU A 56 7.90 -13.99 0.40
C GLU A 56 9.17 -13.18 0.72
N ALA A 57 9.24 -12.56 1.90
CA ALA A 57 10.42 -11.85 2.38
C ALA A 57 11.63 -12.78 2.53
N GLU A 58 11.47 -13.95 3.14
CA GLU A 58 12.54 -14.95 3.27
C GLU A 58 13.09 -15.42 1.91
N ARG A 59 12.20 -15.58 0.91
CA ARG A 59 12.61 -15.92 -0.46
C ARG A 59 13.48 -14.81 -1.05
N LYS A 60 13.09 -13.54 -0.87
CA LYS A 60 13.86 -12.38 -1.34
C LYS A 60 15.19 -12.22 -0.61
N GLU A 61 15.25 -12.47 0.70
CA GLU A 61 16.54 -12.46 1.42
C GLU A 61 17.52 -13.52 0.91
N LYS A 62 17.03 -14.72 0.57
CA LYS A 62 17.84 -15.75 -0.07
C LYS A 62 18.37 -15.30 -1.44
N GLU A 63 17.64 -14.44 -2.15
CA GLU A 63 18.12 -13.86 -3.42
C GLU A 63 19.18 -12.78 -3.18
N VAL A 64 19.07 -11.95 -2.14
CA VAL A 64 20.11 -10.99 -1.73
C VAL A 64 21.43 -11.72 -1.48
N LYS A 65 21.42 -12.75 -0.62
CA LYS A 65 22.60 -13.56 -0.28
C LYS A 65 23.25 -14.25 -1.48
N LYS A 66 22.48 -14.50 -2.53
CA LYS A 66 22.96 -15.11 -3.79
C LYS A 66 23.41 -14.08 -4.82
N GLY A 67 23.40 -12.78 -4.51
CA GLY A 67 23.68 -11.71 -5.46
C GLY A 67 22.66 -11.63 -6.60
N LYS A 68 21.42 -12.08 -6.36
CA LYS A 68 20.34 -12.16 -7.37
C LYS A 68 19.24 -11.11 -7.17
N ALA A 69 19.32 -10.28 -6.14
CA ALA A 69 18.38 -9.19 -5.91
C ALA A 69 18.40 -8.18 -7.08
N LYS A 70 17.24 -7.94 -7.70
CA LYS A 70 17.07 -7.08 -8.88
C LYS A 70 15.77 -6.26 -8.78
N GLY A 71 15.78 -5.09 -9.39
CA GLY A 71 14.63 -4.19 -9.44
C GLY A 71 14.72 -3.02 -8.47
N LEU A 72 14.02 -1.95 -8.81
CA LEU A 72 14.01 -0.68 -8.09
C LEU A 72 13.27 -0.76 -6.75
N LEU A 73 12.41 -1.76 -6.58
CA LEU A 73 11.54 -1.95 -5.42
C LEU A 73 11.81 -3.27 -4.70
N PHE A 74 12.98 -3.88 -4.94
CA PHE A 74 13.29 -5.20 -4.40
C PHE A 74 13.15 -5.25 -2.89
N GLY A 75 12.24 -6.09 -2.40
CA GLY A 75 11.99 -6.30 -0.97
C GLY A 75 11.15 -5.21 -0.30
N ILE A 76 10.72 -4.19 -1.03
CA ILE A 76 9.95 -3.07 -0.46
C ILE A 76 8.48 -3.46 -0.28
N PRO A 77 7.92 -3.36 0.95
CA PRO A 77 6.49 -3.51 1.18
C PRO A 77 5.68 -2.39 0.51
N ILE A 78 4.60 -2.71 -0.20
CA ILE A 78 3.75 -1.74 -0.90
C ILE A 78 2.28 -2.00 -0.62
N ALA A 79 1.55 -0.94 -0.29
CA ALA A 79 0.10 -0.96 -0.15
C ALA A 79 -0.58 -0.54 -1.47
N VAL A 80 -1.71 -1.14 -1.83
CA VAL A 80 -2.34 -0.93 -3.14
C VAL A 80 -3.80 -0.53 -2.97
N LYS A 81 -4.27 0.58 -3.55
CA LYS A 81 -5.69 0.94 -3.50
C LYS A 81 -6.61 -0.17 -4.02
N ASP A 82 -7.74 -0.34 -3.34
CA ASP A 82 -8.60 -1.50 -3.56
C ASP A 82 -9.39 -1.53 -4.88
N ASN A 83 -9.27 -0.50 -5.72
CA ASN A 83 -9.79 -0.51 -7.09
C ASN A 83 -8.76 -0.89 -8.15
N ILE A 84 -7.60 -1.44 -7.74
CA ILE A 84 -6.57 -1.96 -8.64
C ILE A 84 -6.57 -3.48 -8.54
N SER A 85 -6.86 -4.15 -9.67
CA SER A 85 -6.91 -5.61 -9.78
C SER A 85 -5.57 -6.24 -9.43
N THR A 86 -5.57 -7.13 -8.43
CA THR A 86 -4.39 -7.88 -8.00
C THR A 86 -4.75 -9.35 -7.93
N LYS A 87 -4.09 -10.18 -8.75
CA LYS A 87 -4.40 -11.59 -8.89
C LYS A 87 -4.30 -12.30 -7.53
N GLY A 88 -5.37 -12.98 -7.14
CA GLY A 88 -5.40 -13.75 -5.89
C GLY A 88 -5.56 -12.92 -4.61
N ILE A 89 -5.71 -11.60 -4.70
CA ILE A 89 -5.97 -10.74 -3.53
C ILE A 89 -7.34 -10.07 -3.70
N ARG A 90 -8.22 -10.32 -2.73
CA ARG A 90 -9.61 -9.81 -2.72
C ARG A 90 -9.64 -8.30 -2.98
N THR A 91 -10.39 -7.90 -4.00
CA THR A 91 -10.44 -6.55 -4.57
C THR A 91 -11.88 -6.10 -4.68
N THR A 92 -12.30 -5.12 -3.88
CA THR A 92 -13.72 -4.83 -3.65
C THR A 92 -14.14 -3.44 -4.12
N CYS A 93 -13.19 -2.58 -4.48
CA CYS A 93 -13.43 -1.16 -4.77
C CYS A 93 -14.15 -0.42 -3.63
N GLY A 94 -14.01 -0.87 -2.38
CA GLY A 94 -14.75 -0.32 -1.23
C GLY A 94 -16.26 -0.59 -1.28
N SER A 95 -16.71 -1.54 -2.11
CA SER A 95 -18.14 -1.81 -2.37
C SER A 95 -18.59 -3.17 -1.86
N LYS A 96 -19.85 -3.24 -1.41
CA LYS A 96 -20.54 -4.50 -1.14
C LYS A 96 -20.67 -5.38 -2.39
N ILE A 97 -20.86 -4.77 -3.57
CA ILE A 97 -21.09 -5.50 -4.83
C ILE A 97 -19.92 -6.44 -5.17
N LEU A 98 -18.70 -6.05 -4.79
CA LEU A 98 -17.48 -6.80 -5.06
C LEU A 98 -16.86 -7.37 -3.78
N GLU A 99 -17.60 -7.47 -2.66
CA GLU A 99 -17.03 -7.80 -1.35
C GLU A 99 -16.25 -9.13 -1.32
N ASN A 100 -16.67 -10.08 -2.17
CA ASN A 100 -16.09 -11.42 -2.33
C ASN A 100 -15.30 -11.61 -3.64
N TYR A 101 -15.05 -10.54 -4.41
CA TYR A 101 -14.37 -10.64 -5.70
C TYR A 101 -12.86 -10.85 -5.52
N VAL A 102 -12.33 -11.91 -6.14
CA VAL A 102 -10.89 -12.18 -6.24
C VAL A 102 -10.49 -12.12 -7.71
N PRO A 103 -9.69 -11.11 -8.14
CA PRO A 103 -9.30 -10.96 -9.54
C PRO A 103 -8.53 -12.17 -10.08
N PRO A 104 -8.82 -12.63 -11.31
CA PRO A 104 -8.06 -13.70 -11.96
C PRO A 104 -6.77 -13.19 -12.65
N TYR A 105 -6.55 -11.87 -12.70
CA TYR A 105 -5.41 -11.24 -13.34
C TYR A 105 -4.84 -10.07 -12.51
N ASP A 106 -3.57 -9.75 -12.77
CA ASP A 106 -2.92 -8.55 -12.28
C ASP A 106 -3.14 -7.39 -13.27
N ALA A 107 -3.52 -6.22 -12.75
CA ALA A 107 -3.43 -4.95 -13.47
C ALA A 107 -1.98 -4.70 -13.96
N SER A 108 -1.81 -3.88 -15.00
CA SER A 108 -0.46 -3.65 -15.57
C SER A 108 0.53 -3.15 -14.52
N VAL A 109 0.11 -2.20 -13.68
CA VAL A 109 0.96 -1.64 -12.61
C VAL A 109 1.37 -2.69 -11.59
N ILE A 110 0.53 -3.67 -11.31
CA ILE A 110 0.81 -4.74 -10.36
C ILE A 110 1.87 -5.70 -10.92
N LYS A 111 1.81 -6.00 -12.22
CA LYS A 111 2.86 -6.78 -12.88
C LYS A 111 4.21 -6.07 -12.76
N PHE A 112 4.27 -4.79 -13.10
CA PHE A 112 5.50 -4.00 -12.98
C PHE A 112 6.03 -3.94 -11.55
N LEU A 113 5.17 -3.73 -10.54
CA LEU A 113 5.61 -3.76 -9.14
C LEU A 113 6.22 -5.11 -8.75
N LYS A 114 5.59 -6.23 -9.14
CA LYS A 114 6.09 -7.58 -8.86
C LYS A 114 7.40 -7.85 -9.59
N ASP A 115 7.52 -7.45 -10.85
CA ASP A 115 8.73 -7.59 -11.67
C ASP A 115 9.90 -6.78 -11.10
N GLU A 116 9.62 -5.60 -10.54
CA GLU A 116 10.59 -4.76 -9.82
C GLU A 116 10.89 -5.25 -8.39
N GLY A 117 10.33 -6.40 -8.00
CA GLY A 117 10.65 -7.09 -6.77
C GLY A 117 9.94 -6.55 -5.53
N ALA A 118 8.89 -5.74 -5.68
CA ALA A 118 8.08 -5.27 -4.56
C ALA A 118 7.32 -6.42 -3.87
N ILE A 119 6.98 -6.21 -2.59
CA ILE A 119 6.13 -7.10 -1.80
C ILE A 119 4.81 -6.38 -1.56
N ILE A 120 3.74 -6.78 -2.25
CA ILE A 120 2.41 -6.19 -2.01
C ILE A 120 1.88 -6.74 -0.68
N ILE A 121 1.56 -5.88 0.29
CA ILE A 121 1.11 -6.32 1.64
C ILE A 121 -0.40 -6.35 1.79
N GLY A 122 -1.14 -5.60 0.97
CA GLY A 122 -2.59 -5.53 1.09
C GLY A 122 -3.23 -4.47 0.21
N LYS A 123 -4.55 -4.38 0.35
CA LYS A 123 -5.44 -3.48 -0.36
C LYS A 123 -5.94 -2.38 0.56
N THR A 124 -5.68 -1.12 0.23
CA THR A 124 -6.07 0.02 1.05
C THR A 124 -7.50 0.45 0.79
N ASN A 125 -8.16 0.92 1.84
CA ASN A 125 -9.50 1.45 1.84
C ASN A 125 -9.64 2.70 0.94
N MET A 126 -10.87 2.97 0.52
CA MET A 126 -11.21 4.01 -0.46
C MET A 126 -12.71 4.29 -0.45
N ASP A 127 -13.11 5.45 -0.97
CA ASP A 127 -14.52 5.69 -1.32
C ASP A 127 -15.03 4.64 -2.30
N GLU A 128 -16.29 4.25 -2.15
CA GLU A 128 -16.93 3.22 -2.98
C GLU A 128 -16.80 3.58 -4.48
N PHE A 129 -16.24 2.67 -5.27
CA PHE A 129 -15.96 2.87 -6.70
C PHE A 129 -15.17 4.15 -7.04
N ALA A 130 -14.36 4.63 -6.09
CA ALA A 130 -13.56 5.85 -6.19
C ALA A 130 -14.37 7.16 -6.24
N MET A 131 -15.66 7.12 -5.88
CA MET A 131 -16.57 8.26 -5.92
C MET A 131 -16.72 8.90 -4.54
N GLY A 132 -15.83 9.83 -4.25
CA GLY A 132 -15.85 10.61 -3.02
C GLY A 132 -14.53 11.31 -2.75
N SER A 133 -14.51 12.13 -1.72
CA SER A 133 -13.35 12.93 -1.31
C SER A 133 -13.07 12.84 0.19
N SER A 134 -13.58 11.82 0.88
CA SER A 134 -13.40 11.63 2.33
C SER A 134 -13.13 10.18 2.75
N THR A 135 -13.36 9.20 1.89
CA THR A 135 -13.29 7.76 2.21
C THR A 135 -14.36 7.28 3.18
N GLU A 136 -15.34 8.12 3.51
CA GLU A 136 -16.47 7.77 4.40
C GLU A 136 -17.50 6.86 3.73
N THR A 137 -17.56 6.89 2.39
CA THR A 137 -18.52 6.09 1.61
C THR A 137 -18.14 4.61 1.51
N SER A 138 -16.97 4.22 2.00
CA SER A 138 -16.55 2.81 1.97
C SER A 138 -17.54 1.92 2.71
N TYR A 139 -17.98 0.84 2.05
CA TYR A 139 -18.78 -0.20 2.69
C TYR A 139 -18.06 -0.86 3.89
N PHE A 140 -16.71 -0.84 3.89
CA PHE A 140 -15.88 -1.39 4.96
C PHE A 140 -15.62 -0.38 6.10
N GLY A 141 -16.37 0.72 6.11
CA GLY A 141 -16.28 1.77 7.11
C GLY A 141 -15.27 2.86 6.75
N PRO A 142 -15.38 4.04 7.41
CA PRO A 142 -14.55 5.19 7.10
C PRO A 142 -13.09 4.95 7.51
N THR A 143 -12.14 5.43 6.70
CA THR A 143 -10.75 5.64 7.14
C THR A 143 -10.66 6.94 7.92
N ARG A 144 -9.85 6.97 8.99
CA ARG A 144 -9.58 8.18 9.80
C ARG A 144 -8.23 8.80 9.45
N ASN A 145 -8.09 10.11 9.63
CA ASN A 145 -6.83 10.80 9.41
C ASN A 145 -5.83 10.51 10.55
N PRO A 146 -4.61 10.01 10.28
CA PRO A 146 -3.63 9.74 11.33
C PRO A 146 -3.17 10.97 12.13
N TRP A 147 -3.36 12.18 11.60
CA TRP A 147 -3.04 13.42 12.30
C TRP A 147 -4.16 13.91 13.25
N ASP A 148 -5.40 13.50 12.99
CA ASP A 148 -6.57 13.84 13.80
C ASP A 148 -7.69 12.82 13.52
N LEU A 149 -7.96 11.94 14.49
CA LEU A 149 -8.88 10.82 14.34
C LEU A 149 -10.36 11.24 14.20
N GLU A 150 -10.69 12.51 14.42
CA GLU A 150 -12.02 13.07 14.16
C GLU A 150 -12.17 13.61 12.74
N ARG A 151 -11.08 13.64 11.95
CA ARG A 151 -11.06 14.17 10.58
C ARG A 151 -10.92 13.08 9.53
N VAL A 152 -11.36 13.45 8.33
CA VAL A 152 -11.23 12.62 7.13
C VAL A 152 -9.79 12.66 6.59
N PRO A 153 -9.29 11.55 6.02
CA PRO A 153 -8.00 11.49 5.33
C PRO A 153 -8.07 12.04 3.90
N GLY A 154 -9.23 12.54 3.46
CA GLY A 154 -9.52 12.87 2.08
C GLY A 154 -9.94 11.64 1.27
N GLY A 155 -10.05 11.77 -0.05
CA GLY A 155 -10.52 10.68 -0.89
C GLY A 155 -10.34 10.92 -2.38
N SER A 156 -10.49 9.90 -3.22
CA SER A 156 -10.91 8.54 -2.84
C SER A 156 -9.77 7.59 -2.47
N SER A 157 -8.51 8.02 -2.50
CA SER A 157 -7.37 7.19 -2.06
C SER A 157 -7.00 7.43 -0.59
N GLY A 158 -7.99 7.67 0.28
CA GLY A 158 -7.75 8.04 1.68
C GLY A 158 -7.04 6.95 2.47
N GLY A 159 -7.39 5.68 2.28
CA GLY A 159 -6.67 4.56 2.90
C GLY A 159 -5.19 4.51 2.48
N SER A 160 -4.89 4.80 1.21
CA SER A 160 -3.50 4.84 0.72
C SER A 160 -2.69 5.94 1.40
N ALA A 161 -3.23 7.15 1.50
CA ALA A 161 -2.56 8.27 2.13
C ALA A 161 -2.45 8.11 3.66
N ALA A 162 -3.50 7.59 4.31
CA ALA A 162 -3.50 7.28 5.74
C ALA A 162 -2.47 6.19 6.08
N ALA A 163 -2.35 5.13 5.27
CA ALA A 163 -1.34 4.09 5.45
C ALA A 163 0.08 4.67 5.42
N LEU A 164 0.36 5.61 4.50
CA LEU A 164 1.65 6.30 4.45
C LEU A 164 1.87 7.20 5.68
N ALA A 165 0.91 8.06 6.00
CA ALA A 165 1.02 9.01 7.11
C ALA A 165 1.18 8.32 8.47
N ALA A 166 0.56 7.16 8.66
CA ALA A 166 0.69 6.36 9.87
C ALA A 166 1.93 5.45 9.86
N GLY A 167 2.71 5.40 8.78
CA GLY A 167 3.89 4.54 8.65
C GLY A 167 3.54 3.05 8.56
N LEU A 168 2.39 2.71 7.98
CA LEU A 168 1.90 1.34 7.76
C LEU A 168 2.38 0.76 6.42
N ALA A 169 2.90 1.61 5.54
CA ALA A 169 3.64 1.22 4.34
C ALA A 169 4.61 2.35 3.95
N PRO A 170 5.77 2.05 3.35
CA PRO A 170 6.69 3.08 2.85
C PRO A 170 6.24 3.67 1.50
N ILE A 171 5.49 2.92 0.69
CA ILE A 171 4.90 3.35 -0.58
C ILE A 171 3.47 2.80 -0.69
N ALA A 172 2.58 3.59 -1.30
CA ALA A 172 1.24 3.14 -1.65
C ALA A 172 0.85 3.59 -3.07
N LEU A 173 0.03 2.78 -3.75
CA LEU A 173 -0.64 3.17 -5.00
C LEU A 173 -2.04 3.70 -4.73
N GLY A 174 -2.44 4.74 -5.46
CA GLY A 174 -3.81 5.25 -5.52
C GLY A 174 -4.26 5.50 -6.96
N SER A 175 -5.50 5.98 -7.12
CA SER A 175 -6.06 6.42 -8.41
C SER A 175 -6.60 7.83 -8.27
N ASP A 176 -6.35 8.68 -9.26
CA ASP A 176 -6.73 10.10 -9.27
C ASP A 176 -7.55 10.43 -10.52
N THR A 177 -8.86 10.57 -10.34
CA THR A 177 -9.80 10.96 -11.40
C THR A 177 -10.05 12.46 -11.37
N GLY A 178 -10.30 13.02 -10.17
CA GLY A 178 -10.61 14.45 -9.96
C GLY A 178 -9.79 15.11 -8.84
N GLY A 179 -8.67 14.52 -8.44
CA GLY A 179 -7.92 14.88 -7.24
C GLY A 179 -7.73 13.72 -6.26
N SER A 180 -8.17 12.52 -6.63
CA SER A 180 -8.32 11.42 -5.68
C SER A 180 -7.00 10.81 -5.15
N VAL A 181 -5.83 11.27 -5.60
CA VAL A 181 -4.52 11.04 -4.94
C VAL A 181 -4.01 12.32 -4.29
N ARG A 182 -4.10 13.46 -5.00
CA ARG A 182 -3.56 14.75 -4.50
C ARG A 182 -4.32 15.29 -3.28
N CYS A 183 -5.64 15.17 -3.25
CA CYS A 183 -6.49 15.58 -2.13
C CYS A 183 -6.15 14.82 -0.84
N PRO A 184 -6.18 13.47 -0.81
CA PRO A 184 -5.82 12.76 0.41
C PRO A 184 -4.35 12.96 0.80
N ALA A 185 -3.44 13.09 -0.17
CA ALA A 185 -2.05 13.41 0.12
C ALA A 185 -1.89 14.76 0.86
N ALA A 186 -2.61 15.79 0.41
CA ALA A 186 -2.64 17.09 1.08
C ALA A 186 -3.24 17.00 2.50
N PHE A 187 -4.29 16.19 2.68
CA PHE A 187 -4.98 16.06 3.97
C PHE A 187 -4.17 15.29 5.00
N THR A 188 -3.32 14.34 4.58
CA THR A 188 -2.51 13.52 5.47
C THR A 188 -1.03 13.91 5.50
N ALA A 189 -0.67 15.08 4.96
CA ALA A 189 0.72 15.56 4.86
C ALA A 189 1.68 14.53 4.21
N THR A 190 1.23 13.86 3.15
CA THR A 190 2.05 12.92 2.35
C THR A 190 2.29 13.47 0.94
N VAL A 191 3.20 12.83 0.20
CA VAL A 191 3.48 13.19 -1.20
C VAL A 191 2.63 12.32 -2.12
N GLY A 192 1.76 12.93 -2.91
CA GLY A 192 0.91 12.26 -3.89
C GLY A 192 1.09 12.84 -5.29
N LEU A 193 1.46 12.00 -6.25
CA LEU A 193 1.66 12.38 -7.65
C LEU A 193 0.59 11.75 -8.53
N LYS A 194 -0.14 12.58 -9.27
CA LYS A 194 -0.91 12.13 -10.43
C LYS A 194 -0.07 12.36 -11.69
N PRO A 195 0.44 11.30 -12.35
CA PRO A 195 1.20 11.46 -13.58
C PRO A 195 0.37 12.04 -14.73
N THR A 196 1.04 12.37 -15.83
CA THR A 196 0.38 12.72 -17.10
C THR A 196 -0.55 11.59 -17.53
N TYR A 197 -1.75 11.94 -18.00
CA TYR A 197 -2.70 10.96 -18.51
C TYR A 197 -2.06 10.15 -19.66
N GLY A 198 -2.16 8.82 -19.59
CA GLY A 198 -1.54 7.90 -20.56
C GLY A 198 -0.14 7.40 -20.16
N LEU A 199 0.52 8.01 -19.17
CA LEU A 199 1.85 7.54 -18.72
C LEU A 199 1.78 6.21 -17.96
N VAL A 200 0.77 6.06 -17.11
CA VAL A 200 0.52 4.83 -16.35
C VAL A 200 -0.70 4.14 -16.94
N SER A 201 -0.56 2.84 -17.23
CA SER A 201 -1.63 2.01 -17.78
C SER A 201 -2.87 2.00 -16.87
N ARG A 202 -4.04 1.88 -17.49
CA ARG A 202 -5.36 1.77 -16.81
C ARG A 202 -5.96 0.37 -16.88
N TYR A 203 -5.20 -0.61 -17.39
CA TYR A 203 -5.59 -2.02 -17.47
C TYR A 203 -5.45 -2.70 -16.11
#